data_AF-A0A6N6Z596-F1
#
_entry.id   AF-A0A6N6Z596-F1
#
_cell.length_a   1.000
_cell.length_b   1.000
_cell.length_c   1.000
_cell.angle_alpha   90.00
_cell.angle_beta   90.00
_cell.angle_gamma   90.00
#
_symmetry.space_group_name_H-M   'P 1'
#
loop_
_entity.id
_entity.type
_entity.pdbx_description
1 polymer ?
#
loop_
_entity_poly.entity_id
_entity_poly.type
_entity_poly.pdbx_seq_one_letter_code
_entity_poly.pdbx_strand_id
1 'polypeptide(L)'
;MRSTYAIHAQIAIEAHTSNCKLMFKTILSLTSLALAAASAHGAILNLDLKGAGGWGLLPTNEVPATTGGTGGEIGDGIFYDTDTQILTLNFGWGSDYGFTDLSSEINNDVGGGLHIHGPATMEENAGIKVYLEEDGVSDNGSFVRNDGLSGSFYGTVVLDDNKEEDLLAGLYYINLHTLDNASGEIRGNIVNPAMIPEPGTYAALAGIGALGLVGFLRRRRRA
;
A
#
# COMPACT_ATOMS: atom_id res chain seq x y z
N MET A 1 30.19 68.26 36.96
CA MET A 1 28.90 67.54 37.05
C MET A 1 28.51 66.94 35.69
N ARG A 2 29.28 65.98 35.15
CA ARG A 2 28.99 65.32 33.85
C ARG A 2 29.19 63.79 33.86
N SER A 3 29.32 63.17 35.03
CA SER A 3 29.77 61.76 35.12
C SER A 3 28.70 60.74 35.49
N THR A 4 27.55 61.13 36.03
CA THR A 4 26.54 60.18 36.52
C THR A 4 25.41 59.89 35.53
N TYR A 5 25.09 60.83 34.62
CA TYR A 5 24.03 60.64 33.62
C TYR A 5 24.42 59.71 32.47
N ALA A 6 25.70 59.66 32.08
CA ALA A 6 26.16 58.78 30.99
C ALA A 6 26.15 57.29 31.39
N ILE A 7 26.41 56.98 32.65
CA ILE A 7 26.50 55.60 33.15
C ILE A 7 25.09 54.98 33.26
N HIS A 8 24.07 55.77 33.64
CA HIS A 8 22.68 55.30 33.70
C HIS A 8 22.07 55.04 32.31
N ALA A 9 22.47 55.81 31.28
CA ALA A 9 22.01 55.59 29.91
C ALA A 9 22.62 54.32 29.28
N GLN A 10 23.89 54.02 29.57
CA GLN A 10 24.58 52.83 29.05
C GLN A 10 23.96 51.53 29.57
N ILE A 11 23.61 51.47 30.87
CA ILE A 11 23.01 50.29 31.53
C ILE A 11 21.60 50.01 31.00
N ALA A 12 20.80 51.04 30.69
CA ALA A 12 19.45 50.87 30.16
C ALA A 12 19.43 50.33 28.71
N ILE A 13 20.42 50.69 27.89
CA ILE A 13 20.53 50.25 26.49
C ILE A 13 20.99 48.78 26.41
N GLU A 14 21.90 48.36 27.30
CA GLU A 14 22.38 46.97 27.39
C GLU A 14 21.30 46.00 27.92
N ALA A 15 20.43 46.46 28.84
CA ALA A 15 19.27 45.68 29.31
C ALA A 15 18.20 45.51 28.23
N HIS A 16 17.93 46.55 27.42
CA HIS A 16 16.93 46.49 26.35
C HIS A 16 17.38 45.61 25.17
N THR A 17 18.67 45.60 24.84
CA THR A 17 19.23 44.76 23.76
C THR A 17 19.36 43.28 24.17
N SER A 18 19.55 42.99 25.46
CA SER A 18 19.58 41.62 25.99
C SER A 18 18.19 40.96 26.00
N ASN A 19 17.14 41.72 26.32
CA ASN A 19 15.75 41.23 26.27
C ASN A 19 15.23 41.05 24.83
N CYS A 20 15.65 41.88 23.88
CA CYS A 20 15.34 41.66 22.46
C CYS A 20 16.02 40.41 21.88
N LYS A 21 17.25 40.08 22.30
CA LYS A 21 17.96 38.87 21.85
C LYS A 21 17.42 37.59 22.48
N LEU A 22 16.88 37.67 23.70
CA LEU A 22 16.20 36.53 24.34
C LEU A 22 14.85 36.27 23.67
N MET A 23 14.05 37.32 23.40
CA MET A 23 12.79 37.19 22.65
C MET A 23 12.99 36.66 21.23
N PHE A 24 14.10 37.00 20.55
CA PHE A 24 14.36 36.48 19.20
C PHE A 24 14.87 35.02 19.18
N LYS A 25 15.47 34.53 20.27
CA LYS A 25 15.87 33.11 20.40
C LYS A 25 14.70 32.22 20.84
N THR A 26 13.70 32.77 21.52
CA THR A 26 12.50 32.01 21.93
C THR A 26 11.43 31.96 20.83
N ILE A 27 11.54 32.76 19.76
CA ILE A 27 10.61 32.75 18.61
C ILE A 27 11.01 31.75 17.50
N LEU A 28 12.13 31.02 17.67
CA LEU A 28 12.57 29.98 16.72
C LEU A 28 12.48 28.56 17.30
N SER A 29 11.46 28.29 18.10
CA SER A 29 11.15 26.94 18.57
C SER A 29 9.65 26.81 18.80
N LEU A 30 8.86 27.02 17.75
CA LEU A 30 7.51 26.50 17.68
C LEU A 30 7.10 26.39 16.21
N THR A 31 7.90 25.67 15.41
CA THR A 31 7.30 24.91 14.31
C THR A 31 6.48 23.83 14.99
N SER A 32 5.23 24.16 15.29
CA SER A 32 4.19 23.17 15.50
C SER A 32 4.24 22.25 14.29
N LEU A 33 4.86 21.09 14.46
CA LEU A 33 4.47 19.92 13.72
C LEU A 33 3.04 19.67 14.18
N ALA A 34 2.09 20.35 13.54
CA ALA A 34 0.71 19.93 13.53
C ALA A 34 0.77 18.59 12.80
N LEU A 35 1.03 17.53 13.57
CA LEU A 35 0.58 16.21 13.20
C LEU A 35 -0.93 16.36 13.22
N ALA A 36 -1.50 16.73 12.07
CA ALA A 36 -2.87 16.41 11.80
C ALA A 36 -2.90 14.89 11.90
N ALA A 37 -3.27 14.39 13.08
CA ALA A 37 -3.99 13.15 13.14
C ALA A 37 -5.24 13.43 12.31
N ALA A 38 -5.14 13.20 11.00
CA ALA A 38 -6.30 12.84 10.24
C ALA A 38 -6.83 11.64 11.02
N SER A 39 -7.85 11.87 11.83
CA SER A 39 -8.78 10.82 12.21
C SER A 39 -9.11 10.11 10.91
N ALA A 40 -8.54 8.91 10.73
CA ALA A 40 -8.91 8.00 9.67
C ALA A 40 -10.38 7.69 9.90
N HIS A 41 -11.24 8.48 9.25
CA HIS A 41 -12.66 8.21 9.15
C HIS A 41 -12.82 7.36 7.89
N GLY A 42 -13.59 6.28 7.99
CA GLY A 42 -14.18 5.47 6.92
C GLY A 42 -13.76 5.81 5.52
N ALA A 43 -12.63 5.27 5.10
CA ALA A 43 -12.20 5.33 3.73
C ALA A 43 -12.51 3.97 3.09
N ILE A 44 -13.25 4.01 1.99
CA ILE A 44 -13.24 2.90 1.03
C ILE A 44 -11.95 3.05 0.22
N LEU A 45 -11.05 2.09 0.38
CA LEU A 45 -9.81 1.99 -0.37
C LEU A 45 -10.03 1.08 -1.57
N ASN A 46 -9.99 1.64 -2.77
CA ASN A 46 -9.93 0.81 -3.97
C ASN A 46 -8.55 0.17 -4.07
N LEU A 47 -8.53 -1.14 -4.20
CA LEU A 47 -7.34 -1.95 -4.31
C LEU A 47 -7.26 -2.53 -5.73
N ASP A 48 -6.05 -2.92 -6.10
CA ASP A 48 -5.73 -3.46 -7.41
C ASP A 48 -4.90 -4.73 -7.23
N LEU A 49 -4.67 -5.49 -8.29
CA LEU A 49 -3.95 -6.74 -8.32
C LEU A 49 -2.68 -6.54 -9.11
N LYS A 50 -1.54 -6.81 -8.49
CA LYS A 50 -0.25 -6.68 -9.16
C LYS A 50 0.75 -7.68 -8.62
N GLY A 51 1.55 -8.27 -9.50
CA GLY A 51 2.74 -9.03 -9.11
C GLY A 51 3.99 -8.52 -9.81
N ALA A 52 5.02 -9.38 -9.82
CA ALA A 52 6.29 -9.11 -10.49
C ALA A 52 6.14 -9.09 -12.03
N GLY A 53 5.21 -9.89 -12.58
CA GLY A 53 4.96 -9.99 -14.01
C GLY A 53 4.01 -8.94 -14.58
N GLY A 54 3.21 -8.27 -13.75
CA GLY A 54 2.30 -7.20 -14.19
C GLY A 54 1.04 -7.06 -13.34
N TRP A 55 0.09 -6.30 -13.87
CA TRP A 55 -1.25 -6.09 -13.29
C TRP A 55 -2.18 -7.27 -13.55
N GLY A 56 -3.10 -7.53 -12.63
CA GLY A 56 -4.06 -8.63 -12.66
C GLY A 56 -3.56 -9.92 -12.02
N LEU A 57 -4.35 -10.99 -12.23
CA LEU A 57 -3.98 -12.36 -11.91
C LEU A 57 -3.25 -12.96 -13.09
N LEU A 58 -1.94 -13.16 -12.96
CA LEU A 58 -1.11 -13.62 -14.06
C LEU A 58 -0.26 -14.83 -13.65
N PRO A 59 0.05 -15.72 -14.60
CA PRO A 59 0.98 -16.82 -14.36
C PRO A 59 2.41 -16.32 -14.21
N THR A 60 2.72 -15.16 -14.80
CA THR A 60 3.99 -14.46 -14.61
C THR A 60 4.12 -13.77 -13.25
N ASN A 61 3.05 -13.72 -12.45
CA ASN A 61 3.10 -13.24 -11.07
C ASN A 61 3.34 -14.39 -10.07
N GLU A 62 3.27 -15.65 -10.49
CA GLU A 62 3.64 -16.80 -9.66
C GLU A 62 5.12 -16.80 -9.30
N VAL A 63 5.45 -17.48 -8.20
CA VAL A 63 6.83 -17.65 -7.74
C VAL A 63 7.12 -19.14 -7.56
N PRO A 64 7.90 -19.78 -8.45
CA PRO A 64 8.38 -19.27 -9.73
C PRO A 64 7.24 -19.05 -10.74
N ALA A 65 7.46 -18.18 -11.73
CA ALA A 65 6.49 -17.92 -12.79
C ALA A 65 6.09 -19.20 -13.54
N THR A 66 4.81 -19.30 -13.88
CA THR A 66 4.21 -20.44 -14.58
C THR A 66 3.69 -20.02 -15.96
N THR A 67 2.89 -20.88 -16.58
CA THR A 67 2.13 -20.58 -17.80
C THR A 67 0.70 -21.05 -17.61
N GLY A 68 -0.27 -20.35 -18.18
CA GLY A 68 -1.66 -20.74 -18.06
C GLY A 68 -2.60 -19.60 -18.40
N GLY A 69 -3.75 -19.61 -17.73
CA GLY A 69 -4.78 -18.60 -17.87
C GLY A 69 -4.35 -17.24 -17.34
N THR A 70 -5.29 -16.30 -17.41
CA THR A 70 -5.15 -14.99 -16.79
C THR A 70 -6.46 -14.61 -16.11
N GLY A 71 -6.41 -13.59 -15.27
CA GLY A 71 -7.58 -13.02 -14.62
C GLY A 71 -7.30 -11.62 -14.11
N GLY A 72 -8.24 -11.10 -13.35
CA GLY A 72 -8.16 -9.77 -12.78
C GLY A 72 -9.51 -9.32 -12.25
N GLU A 73 -9.54 -8.09 -11.78
CA GLU A 73 -10.72 -7.42 -11.28
C GLU A 73 -11.80 -7.31 -12.36
N ILE A 74 -13.05 -7.47 -11.93
CA ILE A 74 -14.23 -7.29 -12.76
C ILE A 74 -15.26 -6.45 -12.00
N GLY A 75 -16.23 -5.87 -12.72
CA GLY A 75 -17.30 -5.09 -12.11
C GLY A 75 -16.76 -3.96 -11.23
N ASP A 76 -17.21 -3.92 -9.98
CA ASP A 76 -16.78 -2.91 -8.99
C ASP A 76 -15.36 -3.14 -8.43
N GLY A 77 -14.71 -4.24 -8.81
CA GLY A 77 -13.33 -4.55 -8.43
C GLY A 77 -13.15 -4.93 -6.96
N ILE A 78 -11.95 -4.65 -6.44
CA ILE A 78 -11.56 -4.99 -5.07
C ILE A 78 -11.47 -3.70 -4.25
N PHE A 79 -12.06 -3.71 -3.06
CA PHE A 79 -11.97 -2.57 -2.16
C PHE A 79 -12.04 -2.97 -0.70
N TYR A 80 -11.47 -2.14 0.17
CA TYR A 80 -11.44 -2.34 1.60
C TYR A 80 -12.09 -1.18 2.33
N ASP A 81 -13.02 -1.48 3.23
CA ASP A 81 -13.64 -0.49 4.13
C ASP A 81 -12.91 -0.48 5.48
N THR A 82 -12.22 0.61 5.77
CA THR A 82 -11.44 0.76 7.02
C THR A 82 -12.32 0.91 8.27
N ASP A 83 -13.60 1.24 8.14
CA ASP A 83 -14.50 1.34 9.30
C ASP A 83 -15.04 -0.04 9.70
N THR A 84 -15.41 -0.84 8.71
CA THR A 84 -16.00 -2.18 8.94
C THR A 84 -14.97 -3.30 8.90
N GLN A 85 -13.74 -3.00 8.48
CA GLN A 85 -12.66 -3.96 8.24
C GLN A 85 -13.03 -5.03 7.21
N ILE A 86 -13.90 -4.69 6.27
CA ILE A 86 -14.38 -5.60 5.23
C ILE A 86 -13.59 -5.39 3.94
N LEU A 87 -12.92 -6.45 3.49
CA LEU A 87 -12.35 -6.58 2.16
C LEU A 87 -13.40 -7.18 1.23
N THR A 88 -13.85 -6.42 0.24
CA THR A 88 -14.72 -6.90 -0.85
C THR A 88 -13.87 -7.30 -2.05
N LEU A 89 -14.14 -8.48 -2.59
CA LEU A 89 -13.41 -9.07 -3.71
C LEU A 89 -14.38 -9.30 -4.86
N ASN A 90 -14.05 -8.77 -6.04
CA ASN A 90 -14.76 -9.04 -7.28
C ASN A 90 -13.75 -9.21 -8.42
N PHE A 91 -13.47 -10.46 -8.79
CA PHE A 91 -12.50 -10.79 -9.81
C PHE A 91 -12.95 -11.99 -10.64
N GLY A 92 -12.41 -12.09 -11.86
CA GLY A 92 -12.70 -13.15 -12.82
C GLY A 92 -11.45 -13.68 -13.49
N TRP A 93 -11.60 -14.83 -14.14
CA TRP A 93 -10.58 -15.49 -14.95
C TRP A 93 -11.23 -16.18 -16.15
N GLY A 94 -10.42 -16.47 -17.16
CA GLY A 94 -10.89 -17.11 -18.39
C GLY A 94 -11.74 -16.24 -19.32
N SER A 95 -12.08 -16.84 -20.44
CA SER A 95 -12.66 -16.22 -21.63
C SER A 95 -14.03 -15.59 -21.41
N ASP A 96 -14.83 -16.16 -20.50
CA ASP A 96 -16.12 -15.60 -20.08
C ASP A 96 -16.02 -14.17 -19.51
N TYR A 97 -14.86 -13.81 -18.97
CA TYR A 97 -14.58 -12.50 -18.38
C TYR A 97 -13.54 -11.69 -19.17
N GLY A 98 -13.24 -12.11 -20.41
CA GLY A 98 -12.30 -11.41 -21.30
C GLY A 98 -10.82 -11.72 -21.04
N PHE A 99 -10.54 -12.81 -20.32
CA PHE A 99 -9.18 -13.27 -20.01
C PHE A 99 -8.84 -14.57 -20.75
N THR A 100 -7.64 -15.10 -20.52
CA THR A 100 -7.21 -16.42 -21.03
C THR A 100 -7.69 -17.53 -20.10
N ASP A 101 -8.26 -18.60 -20.66
CA ASP A 101 -8.73 -19.77 -19.90
C ASP A 101 -7.60 -20.44 -19.12
N LEU A 102 -7.94 -21.00 -17.96
CA LEU A 102 -7.03 -21.82 -17.17
C LEU A 102 -6.52 -23.02 -17.98
N SER A 103 -5.33 -23.50 -17.63
CA SER A 103 -4.71 -24.65 -18.31
C SER A 103 -5.43 -25.97 -18.01
N SER A 104 -6.06 -26.08 -16.83
CA SER A 104 -6.82 -27.24 -16.37
C SER A 104 -7.85 -26.82 -15.32
N GLU A 105 -8.70 -27.75 -14.91
CA GLU A 105 -9.72 -27.50 -13.88
C GLU A 105 -9.06 -27.07 -12.54
N ILE A 106 -9.81 -26.30 -11.75
CA ILE A 106 -9.39 -25.88 -10.41
C ILE A 106 -9.10 -27.12 -9.56
N ASN A 107 -7.97 -27.09 -8.84
CA ASN A 107 -7.56 -28.18 -7.97
C ASN A 107 -8.16 -28.03 -6.58
N ASN A 108 -9.35 -28.59 -6.41
CA ASN A 108 -10.09 -28.55 -5.14
C ASN A 108 -9.37 -29.30 -4.00
N ASP A 109 -8.44 -30.21 -4.31
CA ASP A 109 -7.64 -30.92 -3.29
C ASP A 109 -6.63 -29.98 -2.60
N VAL A 110 -6.36 -28.80 -3.18
CA VAL A 110 -5.56 -27.74 -2.56
C VAL A 110 -6.51 -26.80 -1.81
N GLY A 111 -7.21 -27.29 -0.78
CA GLY A 111 -8.08 -26.47 0.08
C GLY A 111 -9.14 -25.65 -0.67
N GLY A 112 -9.76 -26.20 -1.72
CA GLY A 112 -10.70 -25.47 -2.59
C GLY A 112 -10.05 -24.66 -3.73
N GLY A 113 -8.73 -24.72 -3.88
CA GLY A 113 -8.00 -24.24 -5.06
C GLY A 113 -7.93 -22.71 -5.25
N LEU A 114 -8.62 -21.89 -4.46
CA LEU A 114 -8.60 -20.43 -4.56
C LEU A 114 -8.48 -19.78 -3.17
N HIS A 115 -7.40 -19.06 -2.92
CA HIS A 115 -7.07 -18.53 -1.59
C HIS A 115 -6.52 -17.11 -1.60
N ILE A 116 -6.49 -16.51 -0.41
CA ILE A 116 -5.58 -15.41 -0.09
C ILE A 116 -4.41 -15.98 0.72
N HIS A 117 -3.20 -15.67 0.29
CA HIS A 117 -1.95 -15.99 0.97
C HIS A 117 -1.28 -14.75 1.53
N GLY A 118 -0.33 -14.96 2.45
CA GLY A 118 0.62 -13.93 2.90
C GLY A 118 1.08 -14.15 4.34
N PRO A 119 1.76 -13.17 4.95
CA PRO A 119 2.33 -11.97 4.30
C PRO A 119 3.49 -12.37 3.38
N ALA A 120 3.55 -11.80 2.17
CA ALA A 120 4.63 -12.01 1.22
C ALA A 120 4.78 -10.82 0.26
N THR A 121 6.03 -10.51 -0.12
CA THR A 121 6.27 -9.59 -1.24
C THR A 121 5.86 -10.23 -2.57
N MET A 122 5.88 -9.45 -3.66
CA MET A 122 5.56 -9.94 -5.02
C MET A 122 6.50 -11.03 -5.54
N GLU A 123 7.62 -11.29 -4.86
CA GLU A 123 8.67 -12.25 -5.24
C GLU A 123 8.77 -13.44 -4.27
N GLU A 124 7.87 -13.53 -3.29
CA GLU A 124 7.89 -14.54 -2.24
C GLU A 124 6.58 -15.32 -2.19
N ASN A 125 6.64 -16.57 -1.73
CA ASN A 125 5.47 -17.35 -1.37
C ASN A 125 5.25 -17.32 0.14
N ALA A 126 3.98 -17.44 0.54
CA ALA A 126 3.60 -17.63 1.93
C ALA A 126 2.47 -18.65 2.07
N GLY A 127 2.13 -18.99 3.31
CA GLY A 127 1.00 -19.87 3.61
C GLY A 127 -0.36 -19.21 3.35
N ILE A 128 -1.40 -20.04 3.38
CA ILE A 128 -2.80 -19.63 3.22
C ILE A 128 -3.26 -18.84 4.46
N LYS A 129 -4.00 -17.75 4.22
CA LYS A 129 -4.63 -16.91 5.24
C LYS A 129 -6.15 -16.93 5.19
N VAL A 130 -6.72 -17.09 4.00
CA VAL A 130 -8.16 -17.19 3.79
C VAL A 130 -8.43 -18.24 2.73
N TYR A 131 -9.26 -19.24 3.06
CA TYR A 131 -9.76 -20.20 2.09
C TYR A 131 -11.01 -19.61 1.43
N LEU A 132 -10.98 -19.11 0.19
CA LEU A 132 -12.09 -18.29 -0.34
C LEU A 132 -13.38 -19.10 -0.60
N GLU A 133 -13.26 -20.41 -0.81
CA GLU A 133 -14.42 -21.31 -0.92
C GLU A 133 -15.07 -21.68 0.43
N GLU A 134 -14.30 -21.66 1.54
CA GLU A 134 -14.76 -22.08 2.87
C GLU A 134 -14.95 -20.88 3.84
N ASP A 135 -14.01 -19.94 3.84
CA ASP A 135 -13.89 -18.76 4.72
C ASP A 135 -14.38 -17.44 4.09
N GLY A 136 -14.79 -17.41 2.80
CA GLY A 136 -15.31 -16.22 2.11
C GLY A 136 -16.68 -15.73 2.64
N VAL A 137 -16.93 -15.93 3.93
CA VAL A 137 -18.23 -15.77 4.59
C VAL A 137 -18.15 -14.60 5.57
N SER A 138 -18.67 -13.46 5.13
CA SER A 138 -19.40 -12.57 6.03
C SER A 138 -20.59 -11.96 5.29
N ASP A 139 -21.77 -12.21 5.84
CA ASP A 139 -23.07 -11.55 5.64
C ASP A 139 -23.73 -11.47 4.24
N ASN A 140 -23.06 -11.77 3.12
CA ASN A 140 -23.72 -11.81 1.78
C ASN A 140 -23.37 -13.00 0.88
N GLY A 141 -22.60 -13.97 1.39
CA GLY A 141 -22.28 -15.22 0.69
C GLY A 141 -21.19 -15.07 -0.37
N SER A 142 -20.12 -15.83 -0.23
CA SER A 142 -19.17 -16.09 -1.32
C SER A 142 -19.89 -16.77 -2.47
N PHE A 143 -19.80 -16.17 -3.66
CA PHE A 143 -20.29 -16.74 -4.89
C PHE A 143 -19.12 -17.04 -5.82
N VAL A 144 -18.84 -18.33 -6.00
CA VAL A 144 -17.94 -18.84 -7.02
C VAL A 144 -18.78 -19.29 -8.21
N ARG A 145 -18.61 -18.64 -9.36
CA ARG A 145 -19.05 -19.19 -10.64
C ARG A 145 -17.86 -19.88 -11.27
N ASN A 146 -17.98 -21.17 -11.53
CA ASN A 146 -16.99 -21.93 -12.27
C ASN A 146 -17.69 -22.63 -13.44
N ASP A 147 -17.28 -22.28 -14.67
CA ASP A 147 -17.77 -22.85 -15.92
C ASP A 147 -16.58 -23.45 -16.69
N GLY A 148 -16.02 -24.51 -16.12
CA GLY A 148 -14.85 -25.22 -16.64
C GLY A 148 -13.55 -24.47 -16.37
N LEU A 149 -12.97 -23.88 -17.41
CA LEU A 149 -11.66 -23.20 -17.34
C LEU A 149 -11.78 -21.69 -17.10
N SER A 150 -13.02 -21.20 -16.95
CA SER A 150 -13.35 -19.80 -16.72
C SER A 150 -14.27 -19.64 -15.52
N GLY A 151 -14.26 -18.47 -14.89
CA GLY A 151 -15.03 -18.26 -13.68
C GLY A 151 -14.82 -16.91 -13.00
N SER A 152 -15.51 -16.70 -11.90
CA SER A 152 -15.40 -15.49 -11.08
C SER A 152 -15.66 -15.76 -9.62
N PHE A 153 -15.10 -14.88 -8.79
CA PHE A 153 -15.38 -14.80 -7.37
C PHE A 153 -16.00 -13.44 -7.04
N TYR A 154 -17.09 -13.47 -6.29
CA TYR A 154 -17.63 -12.30 -5.59
C TYR A 154 -17.88 -12.65 -4.13
N GLY A 155 -17.27 -11.88 -3.22
CA GLY A 155 -17.42 -12.14 -1.79
C GLY A 155 -16.68 -11.14 -0.91
N THR A 156 -16.81 -11.33 0.40
CA THR A 156 -16.23 -10.43 1.40
C THR A 156 -15.47 -11.21 2.46
N VAL A 157 -14.41 -10.60 2.98
CA VAL A 157 -13.57 -11.12 4.06
C VAL A 157 -13.48 -10.06 5.16
N VAL A 158 -13.77 -10.44 6.39
CA VAL A 158 -13.51 -9.57 7.55
C VAL A 158 -12.07 -9.77 8.00
N LEU A 159 -11.32 -8.69 8.09
CA LEU A 159 -9.94 -8.71 8.56
C LEU A 159 -9.90 -8.28 10.04
N ASP A 160 -9.07 -8.95 10.85
CA ASP A 160 -8.71 -8.43 12.17
C ASP A 160 -7.54 -7.44 12.05
N ASP A 161 -7.27 -6.68 13.11
CA ASP A 161 -6.29 -5.59 13.10
C ASP A 161 -4.90 -6.01 12.56
N ASN A 162 -4.44 -7.24 12.87
CA ASN A 162 -3.15 -7.74 12.37
C ASN A 162 -3.18 -7.98 10.86
N LYS A 163 -4.33 -8.37 10.29
CA LYS A 163 -4.49 -8.61 8.85
C LYS A 163 -4.63 -7.32 8.06
N GLU A 164 -5.20 -6.27 8.66
CA GLU A 164 -5.33 -4.97 8.01
C GLU A 164 -3.96 -4.37 7.67
N GLU A 165 -2.99 -4.39 8.60
CA GLU A 165 -1.64 -3.86 8.36
C GLU A 165 -0.97 -4.53 7.15
N ASP A 166 -1.03 -5.87 7.08
CA ASP A 166 -0.47 -6.65 5.97
C ASP A 166 -1.19 -6.38 4.64
N LEU A 167 -2.52 -6.26 4.66
CA LEU A 167 -3.31 -5.91 3.47
C LEU A 167 -2.88 -4.54 2.93
N LEU A 168 -2.84 -3.53 3.82
CA LEU A 168 -2.45 -2.18 3.46
C LEU A 168 -1.00 -2.14 2.97
N ALA A 169 -0.11 -2.96 3.52
CA ALA A 169 1.27 -3.09 3.05
C ALA A 169 1.41 -3.82 1.68
N GLY A 170 0.32 -4.34 1.12
CA GLY A 170 0.33 -5.09 -0.15
C GLY A 170 0.92 -6.49 -0.05
N LEU A 171 0.92 -7.07 1.16
CA LEU A 171 1.56 -8.36 1.46
C LEU A 171 0.62 -9.55 1.30
N TYR A 172 -0.65 -9.31 0.97
CA TYR A 172 -1.60 -10.36 0.64
C TYR A 172 -1.72 -10.54 -0.86
N TYR A 173 -1.89 -11.78 -1.29
CA TYR A 173 -2.09 -12.10 -2.69
C TYR A 173 -3.15 -13.18 -2.87
N ILE A 174 -3.91 -13.03 -3.95
CA ILE A 174 -4.83 -14.05 -4.41
C ILE A 174 -4.01 -15.03 -5.26
N ASN A 175 -4.22 -16.33 -5.05
CA ASN A 175 -3.67 -17.39 -5.89
C ASN A 175 -4.76 -18.42 -6.22
N LEU A 176 -4.79 -18.87 -7.47
CA LEU A 176 -5.66 -19.92 -7.97
C LEU A 176 -4.81 -21.11 -8.44
N HIS A 177 -5.12 -22.28 -7.92
CA HIS A 177 -4.43 -23.55 -8.16
C HIS A 177 -5.24 -24.43 -9.12
N THR A 178 -4.57 -25.01 -10.10
CA THR A 178 -5.20 -25.96 -11.05
C THR A 178 -4.50 -27.32 -10.98
N LEU A 179 -5.08 -28.34 -11.63
CA LEU A 179 -4.53 -29.69 -11.60
C LEU A 179 -3.11 -29.75 -12.18
N ASP A 180 -2.87 -29.00 -13.27
CA ASP A 180 -1.57 -28.91 -13.94
C ASP A 180 -0.61 -27.94 -13.23
N ASN A 181 -1.11 -27.02 -12.40
CA ASN A 181 -0.32 -26.05 -11.64
C ASN A 181 -0.70 -26.07 -10.15
N ALA A 182 -0.44 -27.20 -9.47
CA ALA A 182 -0.84 -27.40 -8.08
C ALA A 182 -0.21 -26.41 -7.08
N SER A 183 0.92 -25.78 -7.41
CA SER A 183 1.53 -24.73 -6.58
C SER A 183 0.97 -23.33 -6.81
N GLY A 184 0.14 -23.14 -7.85
CA GLY A 184 -0.43 -21.86 -8.27
C GLY A 184 -0.34 -21.71 -9.78
N GLU A 185 -1.44 -21.34 -10.43
CA GLU A 185 -1.48 -21.00 -11.86
C GLU A 185 -1.49 -19.49 -12.08
N ILE A 186 -2.32 -18.75 -11.36
CA ILE A 186 -2.45 -17.30 -11.50
C ILE A 186 -2.46 -16.61 -10.15
N ARG A 187 -1.65 -15.55 -10.04
CA ARG A 187 -1.48 -14.77 -8.80
C ARG A 187 -1.56 -13.26 -9.03
N GLY A 188 -2.00 -12.54 -8.01
CA GLY A 188 -1.84 -11.09 -7.92
C GLY A 188 -1.80 -10.64 -6.45
N ASN A 189 -0.81 -9.83 -6.07
CA ASN A 189 -0.84 -9.17 -4.77
C ASN A 189 -1.91 -8.09 -4.77
N ILE A 190 -2.71 -8.05 -3.70
CA ILE A 190 -3.71 -7.03 -3.46
C ILE A 190 -2.97 -5.79 -2.98
N VAL A 191 -2.95 -4.74 -3.78
CA VAL A 191 -2.16 -3.54 -3.55
C VAL A 191 -3.04 -2.30 -3.52
N ASN A 192 -2.66 -1.33 -2.68
CA ASN A 192 -3.18 0.02 -2.81
C ASN A 192 -2.36 0.77 -3.88
N PRO A 193 -2.94 1.14 -5.04
CA PRO A 193 -2.21 1.82 -6.10
C PRO A 193 -1.62 3.16 -5.64
N ALA A 194 -2.21 3.83 -4.64
CA ALA A 194 -1.68 5.07 -4.08
C ALA A 194 -0.37 4.87 -3.28
N MET A 195 -0.09 3.64 -2.82
CA MET A 195 1.16 3.30 -2.13
C MET A 195 2.28 2.87 -3.07
N ILE A 196 1.98 2.57 -4.34
CA ILE A 196 3.00 2.33 -5.36
C ILE A 196 3.46 3.70 -5.85
N PRO A 197 4.68 4.17 -5.50
CA PRO A 197 5.09 5.49 -5.94
C PRO A 197 5.29 5.42 -7.44
N GLU A 198 4.49 6.17 -8.19
CA GLU A 198 4.70 6.31 -9.62
C GLU A 198 6.17 6.67 -9.89
N PRO A 199 6.80 6.18 -10.97
CA PRO A 199 8.21 6.43 -11.27
C PRO A 199 8.62 7.92 -11.17
N GLY A 200 7.68 8.84 -11.41
CA GLY A 200 7.87 10.28 -11.24
C GLY A 200 8.10 10.75 -9.80
N THR A 201 7.56 10.06 -8.80
CA THR A 201 7.72 10.38 -7.37
C THR A 201 9.15 10.08 -6.90
N TYR A 202 9.75 8.98 -7.35
CA TYR A 202 11.17 8.69 -7.11
C TYR A 202 12.09 9.71 -7.78
N ALA A 203 11.78 10.14 -9.00
CA ALA A 203 12.54 11.16 -9.71
C ALA A 203 12.44 12.54 -9.02
N ALA A 204 11.26 12.91 -8.50
CA ALA A 204 11.07 14.15 -7.75
C ALA A 204 11.84 14.15 -6.42
N LEU A 205 11.82 13.05 -5.67
CA LEU A 205 12.58 12.91 -4.41
C LEU A 205 14.09 12.92 -4.66
N ALA A 206 14.57 12.23 -5.70
CA ALA A 206 15.97 12.28 -6.11
C ALA A 206 16.40 13.68 -6.58
N GLY A 207 15.51 14.40 -7.29
CA GLY A 207 15.74 15.77 -7.76
C GLY A 207 15.85 16.79 -6.63
N ILE A 208 15.02 16.69 -5.59
CA ILE A 208 15.08 17.55 -4.40
C ILE A 208 16.39 17.30 -3.62
N GLY A 209 16.81 16.04 -3.47
CA GLY A 209 18.09 15.68 -2.84
C GLY A 209 19.31 16.24 -3.58
N ALA A 210 19.29 16.19 -4.92
CA ALA A 210 20.36 16.74 -5.75
C ALA A 210 20.48 18.27 -5.66
N LEU A 211 19.36 19.00 -5.62
CA LEU A 211 19.35 20.45 -5.46
C LEU A 211 19.86 20.90 -4.08
N GLY A 212 19.50 20.16 -3.03
CA GLY A 212 20.01 20.40 -1.67
C GLY A 212 21.53 20.21 -1.56
N LEU A 213 22.06 19.16 -2.19
CA LEU A 213 23.50 18.87 -2.21
C LEU A 213 24.28 19.93 -3.01
N VAL A 214 23.79 20.34 -4.17
CA VAL A 214 24.42 21.41 -4.98
C VAL A 214 24.41 22.75 -4.24
N GLY A 215 23.31 23.08 -3.54
CA GLY A 215 23.23 24.27 -2.69
C GLY A 215 24.26 24.26 -1.55
N PHE A 216 24.42 23.12 -0.88
CA PHE A 216 25.40 22.94 0.20
C PHE A 216 26.86 23.04 -0.30
N LEU A 217 27.18 22.38 -1.42
CA LEU A 217 28.51 22.41 -2.03
C LEU A 217 28.89 23.80 -2.55
N ARG A 218 27.93 24.56 -3.08
CA ARG A 218 28.16 25.93 -3.56
C ARG A 218 28.39 26.93 -2.43
N ARG A 219 27.82 26.68 -1.24
CA ARG A 219 28.04 27.50 -0.03
C ARG A 219 29.43 27.27 0.58
N ARG A 220 29.93 26.03 0.57
CA ARG A 220 31.28 25.67 1.06
C ARG A 220 32.43 26.22 0.23
N ARG A 221 32.20 26.53 -1.06
CA ARG A 221 33.21 27.14 -1.94
C ARG A 221 33.30 28.67 -1.81
N ARG A 222 32.45 29.29 -0.98
CA ARG A 222 32.38 30.75 -0.78
C ARG A 222 32.72 31.19 0.65
N ALA A 223 33.18 30.27 1.49
CA ALA A 223 33.77 30.52 2.80
C ALA A 223 35.26 30.15 2.73
#